data_AF-A0A0Q5N8Y9-F1
#
_entry.id   AF-A0A0Q5N8Y9-F1
#
_cell.length_a   1.000
_cell.length_b   1.000
_cell.length_c   1.000
_cell.angle_alpha   90.00
_cell.angle_beta   90.00
_cell.angle_gamma   90.00
#
_symmetry.space_group_name_H-M   'P 1'
#
loop_
_entity.id
_entity.type
_entity.pdbx_description
1 polymer ?
#
loop_
_entity_poly.entity_id
_entity_poly.type
_entity_poly.pdbx_seq_one_letter_code
_entity_poly.pdbx_strand_id
1 'polypeptide(L)'
;MSILSSKTSCFKTTWVSIFGMIMLTTLSLTVIAQGNRNIEYYTSIFPELDGKIKSIDGMEIEYYISVFSETNGKVRSIGGTRIDYYVSVFPETNGKIKSIGDDYVEYYISVFPEHNGKIKSIGNIKFEYHTSALQNNGRLKSITNPYNDNHLLDTYDLVRRLNSKRQRIR
;
A
#
# COMPACT_ATOMS: atom_id res chain seq x y z
N MET A 1 12.93 7.91 52.03
CA MET A 1 14.27 7.44 51.63
C MET A 1 14.31 7.49 50.11
N SER A 2 15.09 8.45 49.61
CA SER A 2 15.44 8.77 48.22
C SER A 2 15.98 7.54 47.47
N ILE A 3 16.01 7.46 46.12
CA ILE A 3 16.78 8.31 45.20
C ILE A 3 16.24 8.12 43.76
N LEU A 4 16.26 9.22 43.00
CA LEU A 4 16.08 9.35 41.54
C LEU A 4 16.90 8.33 40.73
N SER A 5 16.38 7.94 39.56
CA SER A 5 17.26 7.70 38.40
C SER A 5 16.59 8.21 37.13
N SER A 6 16.93 9.45 36.79
CA SER A 6 16.74 10.04 35.48
C SER A 6 17.55 9.27 34.42
N LYS A 7 16.90 8.86 33.34
CA LYS A 7 17.56 8.67 32.04
C LYS A 7 16.85 9.55 31.01
N THR A 8 17.34 10.77 30.87
CA THR A 8 17.22 11.56 29.64
C THR A 8 18.33 11.15 28.68
N SER A 9 18.04 11.18 27.37
CA SER A 9 18.91 10.91 26.18
C SER A 9 18.38 9.66 25.42
N CYS A 10 18.09 9.67 24.11
CA CYS A 10 18.54 10.53 23.02
C CYS A 10 17.62 10.35 21.78
N PHE A 11 17.28 11.45 21.12
CA PHE A 11 17.15 11.61 19.66
C PHE A 11 16.73 10.39 18.80
N LYS A 12 15.51 10.43 18.25
CA LYS A 12 15.28 10.69 16.80
C LYS A 12 13.79 10.73 16.47
N THR A 13 13.36 11.95 16.20
CA THR A 13 12.28 12.36 15.30
C THR A 13 12.22 11.48 14.03
N THR A 14 11.05 11.48 13.40
CA THR A 14 10.74 11.14 12.00
C THR A 14 10.32 9.70 11.67
N TRP A 15 9.16 9.22 12.14
CA TRP A 15 8.37 8.24 11.35
C TRP A 15 6.85 8.40 11.48
N VAL A 16 6.36 9.58 11.89
CA VAL A 16 4.93 9.88 11.97
C VAL A 16 4.26 10.07 10.59
N SER A 17 4.98 10.04 9.46
CA SER A 17 4.57 10.90 8.34
C SER A 17 3.92 10.30 7.11
N ILE A 18 3.72 8.98 6.92
CA ILE A 18 3.28 8.52 5.57
C ILE A 18 2.00 7.68 5.56
N PHE A 19 1.83 6.72 6.47
CA PHE A 19 0.71 5.77 6.35
C PHE A 19 -0.57 6.17 7.10
N GLY A 20 -0.47 6.95 8.19
CA GLY A 20 -1.65 7.51 8.88
C GLY A 20 -2.35 8.63 8.10
N MET A 21 -1.71 9.17 7.05
CA MET A 21 -2.18 10.35 6.32
C MET A 21 -3.08 10.00 5.12
N ILE A 22 -3.19 8.73 4.72
CA ILE A 22 -3.90 8.29 3.51
C ILE A 22 -5.32 7.75 3.79
N MET A 23 -5.68 7.43 5.05
CA MET A 23 -6.97 6.77 5.36
C MET A 23 -7.89 7.49 6.36
N LEU A 24 -7.50 8.63 6.95
CA LEU A 24 -8.34 9.36 7.92
C LEU A 24 -8.98 10.67 7.42
N THR A 25 -8.80 11.05 6.15
CA THR A 25 -9.29 12.35 5.64
C THR A 25 -10.69 12.31 5.02
N THR A 26 -11.35 11.15 4.97
CA THR A 26 -12.73 11.06 4.51
C THR A 26 -13.67 11.04 5.71
N LEU A 27 -14.29 12.20 5.98
CA LEU A 27 -15.48 12.44 6.82
C LEU A 27 -15.28 12.83 8.30
N SER A 28 -14.91 14.09 8.57
CA SER A 28 -15.70 15.05 9.39
C SER A 28 -15.01 16.44 9.45
N LEU A 29 -15.73 17.50 9.04
CA LEU A 29 -15.25 18.88 8.93
C LEU A 29 -15.03 19.56 10.29
N THR A 30 -13.93 20.31 10.46
CA THR A 30 -13.93 21.69 10.99
C THR A 30 -12.61 22.40 10.64
N VAL A 31 -12.73 23.68 10.31
CA VAL A 31 -11.68 24.59 9.81
C VAL A 31 -10.53 24.74 10.81
N ILE A 32 -9.31 24.34 10.43
CA ILE A 32 -8.05 24.94 10.92
C ILE A 32 -7.04 24.90 9.75
N ALA A 33 -6.79 26.07 9.16
CA ALA A 33 -5.73 26.39 8.18
C ALA A 33 -5.52 25.37 7.03
N GLN A 34 -6.21 25.56 5.90
CA GLN A 34 -5.74 25.03 4.63
C GLN A 34 -4.44 25.77 4.26
N GLY A 35 -3.30 25.25 4.72
CA GLY A 35 -2.00 25.61 4.16
C GLY A 35 -2.08 25.39 2.65
N ASN A 36 -1.74 26.42 1.88
CA ASN A 36 -1.72 26.40 0.43
C ASN A 36 -0.74 25.32 -0.05
N ARG A 37 -1.21 24.09 -0.25
CA ARG A 37 -0.37 23.01 -0.77
C ARG A 37 -0.09 23.30 -2.23
N ASN A 38 1.17 23.30 -2.61
CA ASN A 38 1.56 23.47 -4.00
C ASN A 38 1.32 22.14 -4.72
N ILE A 39 0.36 22.10 -5.64
CA ILE A 39 0.10 20.90 -6.45
C ILE A 39 0.41 21.24 -7.90
N GLU A 40 1.38 20.56 -8.48
CA GLU A 40 1.66 20.64 -9.91
C GLU A 40 1.01 19.47 -10.64
N TYR A 41 0.59 19.71 -11.88
CA TYR A 41 0.02 18.71 -12.76
C TYR A 41 0.89 18.55 -14.00
N TYR A 42 0.85 17.36 -14.60
CA TYR A 42 1.44 17.14 -15.91
C TYR A 42 0.61 17.86 -16.98
N THR A 43 1.28 18.65 -17.81
CA THR A 43 0.78 19.10 -19.11
C THR A 43 1.55 18.31 -20.17
N SER A 44 0.91 17.30 -20.74
CA SER A 44 1.60 16.30 -21.57
C SER A 44 0.79 15.97 -22.81
N ILE A 45 1.47 15.71 -23.93
CA ILE A 45 0.83 15.19 -25.14
C ILE A 45 0.43 13.70 -24.98
N PHE A 46 0.98 13.03 -23.96
CA PHE A 46 0.63 11.66 -23.63
C PHE A 46 -0.64 11.65 -22.77
N PRO A 47 -1.75 11.08 -23.25
CA PRO A 47 -3.02 11.08 -22.51
C PRO A 47 -2.92 10.35 -21.17
N GLU A 48 -1.95 9.45 -21.00
CA GLU A 48 -1.73 8.72 -19.75
C GLU A 48 -1.08 9.54 -18.65
N LEU A 49 -0.51 10.70 -18.99
CA LEU A 49 0.08 11.63 -18.03
C LEU A 49 -0.77 12.89 -17.87
N ASP A 50 -1.45 13.34 -18.92
CA ASP A 50 -2.12 14.63 -18.91
C ASP A 50 -3.14 14.76 -17.77
N GLY A 51 -3.07 15.88 -17.04
CA GLY A 51 -3.92 16.14 -15.89
C GLY A 51 -3.61 15.32 -14.62
N LYS A 52 -2.60 14.44 -14.63
CA LYS A 52 -2.15 13.73 -13.42
C LYS A 52 -1.32 14.64 -12.53
N ILE A 53 -1.34 14.36 -11.22
CA ILE A 53 -0.54 15.10 -10.24
C ILE A 53 0.94 14.78 -10.46
N LYS A 54 1.71 15.80 -10.80
CA LYS A 54 3.16 15.73 -11.00
C LYS A 54 3.91 15.86 -9.68
N SER A 55 3.46 16.74 -8.79
CA SER A 55 4.06 16.92 -7.48
C SER A 55 3.10 17.51 -6.46
N ILE A 56 3.37 17.25 -5.18
CA ILE A 56 2.68 17.89 -4.04
C ILE A 56 3.76 18.41 -3.10
N ASP A 57 3.78 19.71 -2.86
CA ASP A 57 4.74 20.40 -1.99
C ASP A 57 6.22 20.04 -2.34
N GLY A 58 6.51 19.94 -3.63
CA GLY A 58 7.84 19.55 -4.15
C GLY A 58 8.14 18.06 -4.12
N MET A 59 7.26 17.22 -3.56
CA MET A 59 7.37 15.77 -3.65
C MET A 59 6.89 15.30 -5.02
N GLU A 60 7.81 14.81 -5.85
CA GLU A 60 7.51 14.34 -7.20
C GLU A 60 6.75 13.01 -7.20
N ILE A 61 5.83 12.87 -8.15
CA ILE A 61 5.09 11.65 -8.45
C ILE A 61 5.34 11.33 -9.93
N GLU A 62 6.01 10.21 -10.18
CA GLU A 62 6.24 9.74 -11.54
C GLU A 62 5.24 8.65 -11.91
N TYR A 63 4.94 8.53 -13.20
CA TYR A 63 4.08 7.47 -13.74
C TYR A 63 4.81 6.66 -14.81
N TYR A 64 4.37 5.42 -14.99
CA TYR A 64 4.82 4.59 -16.10
C TYR A 64 4.23 5.07 -17.42
N ILE A 65 5.10 5.27 -18.41
CA ILE A 65 4.73 5.27 -19.83
C ILE A 65 5.20 3.93 -20.36
N SER A 66 4.26 3.03 -20.67
CA SER A 66 4.58 1.62 -20.95
C SER A 66 3.72 1.09 -22.09
N VAL A 67 4.30 0.20 -22.90
CA VAL A 67 3.56 -0.55 -23.93
C VAL A 67 2.62 -1.59 -23.30
N PHE A 68 2.87 -1.98 -22.05
CA PHE A 68 2.03 -2.92 -21.32
C PHE A 68 0.90 -2.16 -20.62
N SER A 69 -0.33 -2.41 -21.07
CA SER A 69 -1.56 -1.80 -20.54
C SER A 69 -1.71 -1.95 -19.02
N GLU A 70 -1.12 -2.99 -18.45
CA GLU A 70 -1.18 -3.35 -17.05
C GLU A 70 -0.31 -2.47 -16.16
N THR A 71 0.60 -1.71 -16.75
CA THR A 71 1.50 -0.79 -16.04
C THR A 71 1.36 0.65 -16.53
N ASN A 72 0.92 0.85 -17.77
CA ASN A 72 0.80 2.18 -18.37
C ASN A 72 -0.09 3.11 -17.54
N GLY A 73 0.38 4.32 -17.30
CA GLY A 73 -0.27 5.34 -16.48
C GLY A 73 -0.29 5.05 -14.97
N LYS A 74 0.26 3.95 -14.46
CA LYS A 74 0.33 3.70 -13.01
C LYS A 74 1.47 4.48 -12.36
N VAL A 75 1.34 4.77 -11.07
CA VAL A 75 2.37 5.47 -10.30
C VAL A 75 3.63 4.61 -10.25
N ARG A 76 4.75 5.15 -10.73
CA ARG A 76 6.07 4.53 -10.76
C ARG A 76 6.91 4.91 -9.54
N SER A 77 6.80 6.13 -9.04
CA SER A 77 7.51 6.55 -7.85
C SER A 77 6.80 7.72 -7.17
N ILE A 78 7.04 7.88 -5.87
CA ILE A 78 6.62 9.03 -5.08
C ILE A 78 7.80 9.43 -4.19
N GLY A 79 8.29 10.66 -4.31
CA GLY A 79 9.37 11.19 -3.49
C GLY A 79 10.63 10.30 -3.50
N GLY A 80 10.95 9.68 -4.63
CA GLY A 80 12.07 8.75 -4.79
C GLY A 80 11.79 7.31 -4.35
N THR A 81 10.68 7.02 -3.69
CA THR A 81 10.27 5.63 -3.40
C THR A 81 9.65 5.01 -4.64
N ARG A 82 10.28 3.95 -5.16
CA ARG A 82 9.84 3.26 -6.37
C ARG A 82 8.70 2.28 -6.10
N ILE A 83 7.77 2.16 -7.03
CA ILE A 83 6.68 1.18 -7.02
C ILE A 83 6.79 0.37 -8.30
N ASP A 84 7.07 -0.92 -8.19
CA ASP A 84 7.10 -1.82 -9.35
C ASP A 84 5.82 -2.65 -9.39
N TYR A 85 5.42 -3.08 -10.60
CA TYR A 85 4.25 -3.91 -10.83
C TYR A 85 4.64 -5.21 -11.55
N TYR A 86 3.84 -6.25 -11.35
CA TYR A 86 3.96 -7.50 -12.09
C TYR A 86 3.50 -7.32 -13.53
N VAL A 87 4.37 -7.68 -14.48
CA VAL A 87 3.99 -8.01 -15.86
C VAL A 87 4.07 -9.52 -15.95
N SER A 88 2.92 -10.19 -15.93
CA SER A 88 2.83 -11.63 -15.69
C SER A 88 1.85 -12.30 -16.65
N VAL A 89 2.15 -13.52 -17.06
CA VAL A 89 1.23 -14.37 -17.83
C VAL A 89 0.05 -14.84 -16.98
N PHE A 90 0.18 -14.79 -15.64
CA PHE A 90 -0.88 -15.16 -14.72
C PHE A 90 -1.80 -13.96 -14.48
N PRO A 91 -3.06 -14.00 -14.94
CA PRO A 91 -3.99 -12.88 -14.81
C PRO A 91 -4.24 -12.48 -13.35
N GLU A 92 -3.96 -13.38 -12.40
CA GLU A 92 -4.21 -13.15 -11.00
C GLU A 92 -3.17 -12.26 -10.34
N THR A 93 -2.00 -12.11 -10.96
CA THR A 93 -0.88 -11.27 -10.51
C THR A 93 -0.59 -10.12 -11.47
N ASN A 94 -0.94 -10.25 -12.75
CA ASN A 94 -0.66 -9.25 -13.77
C ASN A 94 -1.23 -7.86 -13.40
N GLY A 95 -0.39 -6.83 -13.50
CA GLY A 95 -0.68 -5.45 -13.14
C GLY A 95 -0.76 -5.15 -11.63
N LYS A 96 -0.52 -6.13 -10.75
CA LYS A 96 -0.49 -5.88 -9.30
C LYS A 96 0.86 -5.33 -8.84
N ILE A 97 0.87 -4.66 -7.69
CA ILE A 97 2.10 -4.14 -7.09
C ILE A 97 3.02 -5.32 -6.75
N LYS A 98 4.25 -5.26 -7.24
CA LYS A 98 5.32 -6.22 -6.97
C LYS A 98 6.20 -5.78 -5.81
N SER A 99 6.47 -4.48 -5.69
CA SER A 99 7.25 -3.93 -4.60
C SER A 99 6.99 -2.43 -4.43
N ILE A 100 7.26 -1.94 -3.22
CA ILE A 100 7.29 -0.51 -2.87
C ILE A 100 8.60 -0.30 -2.10
N GLY A 101 9.54 0.46 -2.68
CA GLY A 101 10.90 0.53 -2.17
C GLY A 101 11.52 -0.85 -2.06
N ASP A 102 12.01 -1.19 -0.87
CA ASP A 102 12.65 -2.47 -0.57
C ASP A 102 11.67 -3.59 -0.16
N ASP A 103 10.39 -3.24 0.04
CA ASP A 103 9.36 -4.20 0.45
C ASP A 103 8.70 -4.86 -0.76
N TYR A 104 8.85 -6.19 -0.86
CA TYR A 104 8.22 -7.00 -1.90
C TYR A 104 6.82 -7.46 -1.49
N VAL A 105 5.91 -7.50 -2.46
CA VAL A 105 4.55 -8.01 -2.30
C VAL A 105 4.43 -9.33 -3.05
N GLU A 106 4.23 -10.42 -2.32
CA GLU A 106 3.96 -11.73 -2.93
C GLU A 106 2.46 -12.00 -2.99
N TYR A 107 2.03 -12.75 -4.02
CA TYR A 107 0.67 -13.23 -4.17
C TYR A 107 0.62 -14.74 -4.24
N TYR A 108 -0.49 -15.32 -3.77
CA TYR A 108 -0.78 -16.73 -3.98
C TYR A 108 -1.07 -16.99 -5.45
N ILE A 109 -0.31 -17.88 -6.08
CA ILE A 109 -0.65 -18.53 -7.34
C ILE A 109 -1.07 -19.94 -6.96
N SER A 110 -2.37 -20.20 -6.93
CA SER A 110 -2.94 -21.44 -6.40
C SER A 110 -3.92 -22.06 -7.37
N VAL A 111 -3.98 -23.39 -7.39
CA VAL A 111 -5.00 -24.16 -8.09
C VAL A 111 -6.39 -23.92 -7.48
N PHE A 112 -6.44 -23.55 -6.19
CA PHE A 112 -7.68 -23.20 -5.50
C PHE A 112 -8.07 -21.75 -5.81
N PRO A 113 -9.21 -21.52 -6.50
CA PRO A 113 -9.64 -20.19 -6.92
C PRO A 113 -9.80 -19.22 -5.75
N GLU A 114 -10.11 -19.72 -4.56
CA GLU A 114 -10.36 -18.91 -3.37
C GLU A 114 -9.10 -18.24 -2.82
N HIS A 115 -7.91 -18.78 -3.13
CA HIS A 115 -6.64 -18.21 -2.70
C HIS A 115 -5.96 -17.40 -3.81
N ASN A 116 -6.33 -17.65 -5.06
CA ASN A 116 -5.59 -17.17 -6.20
C ASN A 116 -5.57 -15.63 -6.31
N GLY A 117 -4.38 -15.08 -6.40
CA GLY A 117 -4.05 -13.65 -6.39
C GLY A 117 -4.29 -12.93 -5.06
N LYS A 118 -4.52 -13.61 -3.94
CA LYS A 118 -4.51 -12.95 -2.61
C LYS A 118 -3.08 -12.62 -2.19
N ILE A 119 -2.92 -11.55 -1.41
CA ILE A 119 -1.62 -11.14 -0.88
C ILE A 119 -1.13 -12.23 0.08
N LYS A 120 0.05 -12.78 -0.19
CA LYS A 120 0.74 -13.79 0.61
C LYS A 120 1.70 -13.16 1.61
N SER A 121 2.43 -12.13 1.19
CA SER A 121 3.31 -11.36 2.07
C SER A 121 3.53 -9.94 1.55
N ILE A 122 3.92 -9.06 2.48
CA ILE A 122 4.45 -7.72 2.19
C ILE A 122 5.70 -7.56 3.06
N GLY A 123 6.88 -7.48 2.44
CA GLY A 123 8.15 -7.54 3.14
C GLY A 123 8.23 -8.79 4.03
N ASN A 124 8.47 -8.59 5.33
CA ASN A 124 8.55 -9.68 6.30
C ASN A 124 7.21 -10.09 6.92
N ILE A 125 6.11 -9.40 6.59
CA ILE A 125 4.77 -9.70 7.08
C ILE A 125 4.14 -10.78 6.20
N LYS A 126 3.63 -11.86 6.82
CA LYS A 126 3.00 -12.99 6.12
C LYS A 126 1.50 -13.08 6.44
N PHE A 127 0.72 -13.45 5.43
CA PHE A 127 -0.73 -13.60 5.51
C PHE A 127 -1.14 -15.03 5.19
N GLU A 128 -1.80 -15.71 6.14
CA GLU A 128 -2.33 -17.06 5.92
C GLU A 128 -3.84 -17.02 5.75
N TYR A 129 -4.37 -17.90 4.91
CA TYR A 129 -5.80 -18.02 4.66
C TYR A 129 -6.29 -19.40 5.05
N HIS A 130 -7.57 -19.49 5.42
CA HIS A 130 -8.21 -20.77 5.69
C HIS A 130 -8.36 -21.58 4.41
N THR A 131 -7.82 -22.79 4.38
CA THR A 131 -8.06 -23.80 3.35
C THR A 131 -8.98 -24.86 3.96
N SER A 132 -10.29 -24.74 3.75
CA SER A 132 -11.26 -25.67 4.32
C SER A 132 -12.52 -25.72 3.45
N ALA A 133 -13.21 -26.85 3.39
CA ALA A 133 -14.49 -26.99 2.68
C ALA A 133 -15.67 -26.23 3.33
N LEU A 134 -15.43 -25.50 4.42
CA LEU A 134 -16.44 -24.80 5.23
C LEU A 134 -16.55 -23.31 4.85
N GLN A 135 -17.51 -22.60 5.46
CA GLN A 135 -17.88 -21.19 5.18
C GLN A 135 -16.73 -20.16 5.27
N ASN A 136 -15.57 -20.51 5.82
CA ASN A 136 -14.43 -19.62 5.96
C ASN A 136 -13.37 -19.79 4.88
N ASN A 137 -13.58 -20.63 3.86
CA ASN A 137 -12.58 -20.86 2.81
C ASN A 137 -12.10 -19.54 2.18
N GLY A 138 -10.78 -19.38 2.07
CA GLY A 138 -10.16 -18.18 1.54
C GLY A 138 -10.23 -16.95 2.45
N ARG A 139 -10.83 -17.00 3.65
CA ARG A 139 -10.76 -15.87 4.60
C ARG A 139 -9.38 -15.81 5.25
N LEU A 140 -8.95 -14.58 5.60
CA LEU A 140 -7.69 -14.34 6.29
C LEU A 140 -7.75 -15.02 7.67
N LYS A 141 -6.82 -15.93 7.92
CA LYS A 141 -6.69 -16.75 9.12
C LYS A 141 -5.76 -16.09 10.13
N SER A 142 -4.57 -15.69 9.69
CA SER A 142 -3.55 -15.13 10.57
C SER A 142 -2.67 -14.15 9.80
N ILE A 143 -2.06 -13.25 10.57
CA ILE A 143 -0.98 -12.39 10.14
C ILE A 143 0.20 -12.69 11.04
N THR A 144 1.35 -12.99 10.44
CA THR A 144 2.61 -13.10 11.16
C THR A 144 3.42 -11.85 10.85
N ASN A 145 3.58 -10.98 11.86
CA ASN A 145 4.51 -9.86 11.80
C ASN A 145 5.69 -10.16 12.75
N PRO A 146 6.93 -10.30 12.26
CA PRO A 146 8.10 -10.49 13.13
C PRO A 146 8.46 -9.22 13.90
N TYR A 147 7.92 -8.06 13.51
CA TYR A 147 8.05 -6.82 14.24
C TYR A 147 6.93 -6.70 15.28
N ASN A 148 7.30 -6.37 16.51
CA ASN A 148 6.34 -6.12 17.59
C ASN A 148 5.78 -4.69 17.47
N ASP A 149 5.24 -4.37 16.30
CA ASP A 149 4.61 -3.08 16.04
C ASP A 149 3.11 -3.12 16.38
N ASN A 150 2.60 -2.00 16.89
CA ASN A 150 1.19 -1.88 17.29
C ASN A 150 0.24 -1.68 16.09
N HIS A 151 0.76 -1.72 14.85
CA HIS A 151 0.01 -1.40 13.62
C HIS A 151 -0.60 -2.62 12.94
N LEU A 152 -0.50 -3.80 13.57
CA LEU A 152 -1.00 -5.07 13.06
C LEU A 152 -2.50 -5.03 12.71
N LEU A 153 -3.31 -4.23 13.43
CA LEU A 153 -4.74 -4.06 13.16
C LEU A 153 -5.01 -3.26 11.88
N ASP A 154 -4.24 -2.19 11.63
CA ASP A 154 -4.36 -1.38 10.41
C ASP A 154 -3.98 -2.20 9.17
N THR A 155 -2.91 -2.98 9.28
CA THR A 155 -2.47 -3.93 8.24
C THR A 155 -3.55 -4.99 7.96
N TYR A 156 -4.19 -5.50 9.02
CA TYR A 156 -5.25 -6.49 8.90
C TYR A 156 -6.47 -5.97 8.12
N ASP A 157 -6.97 -4.79 8.47
CA ASP A 157 -8.13 -4.21 7.80
C ASP A 157 -7.82 -3.81 6.35
N LEU A 158 -6.61 -3.30 6.09
CA LEU A 158 -6.16 -3.00 4.73
C LEU A 158 -6.20 -4.26 3.85
N VAL A 159 -5.55 -5.35 4.28
CA VAL A 159 -5.46 -6.58 3.49
C VAL A 159 -6.83 -7.23 3.31
N ARG A 160 -7.68 -7.19 4.34
CA ARG A 160 -9.08 -7.63 4.22
C ARG A 160 -9.83 -6.84 3.13
N ARG A 161 -9.68 -5.51 3.09
CA ARG A 161 -10.32 -4.64 2.07
C ARG A 161 -9.76 -4.88 0.67
N LEU A 162 -8.44 -5.04 0.53
CA LEU A 162 -7.80 -5.32 -0.76
C LEU A 162 -8.26 -6.66 -1.34
N ASN A 163 -8.46 -7.66 -0.50
CA ASN A 163 -8.94 -8.97 -0.93
C ASN A 163 -10.46 -9.02 -1.20
N SER A 164 -11.27 -8.12 -0.62
CA SER A 164 -12.74 -8.14 -0.78
C SER A 164 -13.25 -7.43 -2.03
N LYS A 165 -12.53 -6.41 -2.54
CA LYS A 165 -12.92 -5.66 -3.75
C LYS A 165 -12.98 -6.50 -5.04
N ARG A 166 -12.39 -7.71 -5.05
CA ARG A 166 -12.39 -8.61 -6.22
C ARG A 166 -13.73 -9.30 -6.50
N GLN A 167 -14.70 -9.26 -5.57
CA GLN A 167 -16.00 -9.93 -5.73
C GLN A 167 -17.12 -9.04 -6.30
N ARG A 168 -16.83 -7.77 -6.65
CA ARG A 168 -17.78 -6.86 -7.30
C ARG A 168 -17.40 -6.60 -8.75
N ILE A 169 -17.50 -7.64 -9.58
CA ILE A 169 -17.67 -7.48 -11.03
C ILE A 169 -18.74 -8.49 -11.43
N ARG A 170 -19.96 -7.99 -11.65
CA ARG A 170 -21.08 -8.66 -12.34
C ARG A 170 -21.54 -7.71 -13.42
#